data_AF-A0A7U5HVM2-F1
#
_entry.id   AF-A0A7U5HVM2-F1
#
_cell.length_a   1.000
_cell.length_b   1.000
_cell.length_c   1.000
_cell.angle_alpha   90.00
_cell.angle_beta   90.00
_cell.angle_gamma   90.00
#
_symmetry.space_group_name_H-M   'P 1'
#
loop_
_entity.id
_entity.type
_entity.pdbx_description
1 polymer ?
#
loop_
_entity_poly.entity_id
_entity_poly.type
_entity_poly.pdbx_seq_one_letter_code
_entity_poly.pdbx_strand_id
1 'polypeptide(L)'
;MSIALFIAAMVVQDLNVSGGVQVSNVAQIGLATRHARCIVRRVGIAPEEDAARDAAIRTAVTDCRAYVESDHDAGRVKVGDRVVSAGWWKRMQRVFDAVESDVSNAIVSPKQYKVIWQLPDGGRVDVYNAPGPLTSVNLLVVPL
;
A
#
# COMPACT_ATOMS: atom_id res chain seq x y z
N MET A 1 -11.09 40.10 -31.09
CA MET A 1 -10.32 38.85 -31.30
C MET A 1 -8.98 39.00 -30.59
N SER A 2 -8.49 37.93 -29.95
CA SER A 2 -7.19 37.70 -29.27
C SER A 2 -7.42 37.17 -27.85
N ILE A 3 -7.79 35.89 -27.75
CA ILE A 3 -6.92 34.73 -27.43
C ILE A 3 -6.46 34.77 -25.97
N ALA A 4 -7.22 34.03 -25.15
CA ALA A 4 -6.93 33.71 -23.77
C ALA A 4 -5.68 32.82 -23.68
N LEU A 5 -4.67 33.27 -22.92
CA LEU A 5 -3.53 32.44 -22.55
C LEU A 5 -3.85 31.75 -21.21
N PHE A 6 -4.59 30.65 -21.27
CA PHE A 6 -4.72 29.73 -20.14
C PHE A 6 -3.39 28.98 -19.99
N ILE A 7 -2.51 29.51 -19.14
CA ILE A 7 -1.37 28.74 -18.64
C ILE A 7 -1.95 27.72 -17.65
N ALA A 8 -2.24 26.53 -18.16
CA ALA A 8 -2.42 25.35 -17.33
C ALA A 8 -1.08 25.07 -16.65
N ALA A 9 -0.92 25.54 -15.42
CA ALA A 9 0.13 25.09 -14.53
C ALA A 9 -0.08 23.58 -14.36
N MET A 10 0.72 22.78 -15.08
CA MET A 10 0.89 21.37 -14.77
C MET A 10 1.52 21.33 -13.38
N VAL A 11 0.68 21.15 -12.36
CA VAL A 11 1.13 20.68 -11.06
C VAL A 11 1.78 19.33 -11.35
N VAL A 12 3.10 19.31 -11.43
CA VAL A 12 3.86 18.09 -11.19
C VAL A 12 3.46 17.73 -9.77
N GLN A 13 2.54 16.78 -9.65
CA GLN A 13 2.38 16.10 -8.39
C GLN A 13 3.74 15.44 -8.16
N ASP A 14 4.58 16.10 -7.35
CA ASP A 14 5.57 15.38 -6.58
C ASP A 14 4.80 14.21 -5.99
N LEU A 15 4.98 13.03 -6.59
CA LEU A 15 4.65 11.77 -5.95
C LEU A 15 5.36 11.89 -4.62
N ASN A 16 4.57 12.16 -3.57
CA ASN A 16 5.10 12.40 -2.25
C ASN A 16 5.61 11.05 -1.78
N VAL A 17 6.84 10.69 -2.19
CA VAL A 17 7.55 9.46 -1.80
C VAL A 17 8.06 9.70 -0.39
N SER A 18 7.12 9.80 0.54
CA SER A 18 7.36 9.85 1.96
C SER A 18 6.90 8.50 2.49
N GLY A 19 7.82 7.68 3.02
CA GLY A 19 7.40 6.59 3.90
C GLY A 19 7.80 5.17 3.51
N GLY A 20 8.98 4.98 2.92
CA GLY A 20 9.55 3.65 2.80
C GLY A 20 9.54 2.85 4.11
N VAL A 21 8.89 1.69 4.12
CA VAL A 21 8.79 0.88 5.34
C VAL A 21 9.87 -0.18 5.34
N GLN A 22 10.74 -0.16 6.36
CA GLN A 22 11.72 -1.22 6.52
C GLN A 22 11.03 -2.55 6.81
N VAL A 23 11.33 -3.53 5.96
CA VAL A 23 10.87 -4.91 6.06
C VAL A 23 12.08 -5.79 6.28
N SER A 24 12.06 -6.55 7.36
CA SER A 24 13.22 -7.29 7.85
C SER A 24 13.39 -8.67 7.22
N ASN A 25 12.40 -9.16 6.46
CA ASN A 25 12.46 -10.44 5.74
C ASN A 25 11.35 -10.56 4.67
N VAL A 26 11.51 -11.57 3.80
CA VAL A 26 10.59 -11.89 2.70
C VAL A 26 9.15 -12.18 3.17
N ALA A 27 8.97 -12.78 4.34
CA ALA A 27 7.63 -13.07 4.85
C ALA A 27 6.85 -11.79 5.21
N GLN A 28 7.53 -10.79 5.77
CA GLN A 28 6.92 -9.47 6.01
C GLN A 28 6.52 -8.78 4.70
N ILE A 29 7.36 -8.89 3.66
CA ILE A 29 7.06 -8.35 2.33
C ILE A 29 5.81 -9.01 1.75
N GLY A 30 5.74 -10.35 1.80
CA GLY A 30 4.59 -11.09 1.28
C GLY A 30 3.29 -10.74 1.99
N LEU A 31 3.34 -10.52 3.31
CA LEU A 31 2.16 -10.15 4.08
C LEU A 31 1.74 -8.69 3.88
N ALA A 32 2.70 -7.75 3.86
CA ALA A 32 2.46 -6.34 3.52
C ALA A 32 1.84 -6.20 2.11
N THR A 33 2.38 -6.95 1.16
CA THR A 33 1.89 -7.08 -0.21
C THR A 33 0.42 -7.49 -0.25
N ARG A 34 0.09 -8.57 0.47
CA ARG A 34 -1.26 -9.13 0.49
C ARG A 34 -2.25 -8.12 1.10
N HIS A 35 -1.82 -7.44 2.16
CA HIS A 35 -2.60 -6.40 2.83
C HIS A 35 -2.87 -5.20 1.92
N ALA A 36 -1.83 -4.61 1.32
CA ALA A 36 -1.98 -3.50 0.38
C ALA A 36 -2.91 -3.84 -0.79
N ARG A 37 -2.79 -5.07 -1.33
CA ARG A 37 -3.67 -5.58 -2.39
C ARG A 37 -5.10 -5.76 -1.94
N CYS A 38 -5.32 -6.23 -0.71
CA CYS A 38 -6.66 -6.33 -0.14
C CYS A 38 -7.34 -4.95 -0.16
N ILE A 39 -6.65 -3.92 0.35
CA ILE A 39 -7.19 -2.57 0.45
C ILE A 39 -7.53 -2.02 -0.95
N VAL A 40 -6.56 -2.01 -1.87
CA VAL A 40 -6.75 -1.45 -3.22
C VAL A 40 -7.84 -2.19 -4.00
N ARG A 41 -7.93 -3.52 -3.88
CA ARG A 41 -9.02 -4.30 -4.50
C ARG A 41 -10.38 -4.02 -3.88
N ARG A 42 -10.43 -3.79 -2.56
CA ARG A 42 -11.68 -3.50 -1.84
C ARG A 42 -12.19 -2.10 -2.16
N VAL A 43 -11.29 -1.14 -2.37
CA VAL A 43 -11.64 0.20 -2.90
C VAL A 43 -12.11 0.10 -4.36
N GLY A 44 -11.43 -0.69 -5.19
CA GLY A 44 -11.79 -0.86 -6.60
C GLY A 44 -11.52 0.39 -7.42
N ILE A 45 -12.56 0.95 -8.04
CA ILE A 45 -12.51 2.30 -8.64
C ILE A 45 -12.88 3.27 -7.52
N ALA A 46 -11.97 4.19 -7.19
CA ALA A 46 -12.21 5.15 -6.13
C ALA A 46 -13.42 6.07 -6.49
N PRO A 47 -14.29 6.39 -5.53
CA PRO A 47 -15.39 7.35 -5.74
C PRO A 47 -14.88 8.72 -6.17
N GLU A 48 -15.68 9.41 -6.99
CA GLU A 48 -15.41 10.79 -7.44
C GLU A 48 -15.54 11.78 -6.28
N GLU A 49 -16.58 11.64 -5.46
CA GLU A 49 -16.78 12.45 -4.27
C GLU A 49 -15.73 12.15 -3.19
N ASP A 50 -15.06 13.18 -2.69
CA ASP A 50 -13.99 13.08 -1.70
C ASP A 50 -14.43 12.35 -0.42
N ALA A 51 -15.58 12.72 0.13
CA ALA A 51 -16.10 12.11 1.36
C ALA A 51 -16.44 10.62 1.18
N ALA A 52 -17.01 10.26 0.03
CA ALA A 52 -17.31 8.88 -0.31
C ALA A 52 -16.02 8.06 -0.51
N ARG A 53 -14.99 8.68 -1.11
CA ARG A 53 -13.67 8.07 -1.29
C ARG A 53 -12.96 7.81 0.03
N ASP A 54 -12.92 8.79 0.92
CA ASP A 54 -12.34 8.65 2.25
C ASP A 54 -13.07 7.58 3.09
N ALA A 55 -14.39 7.48 2.96
CA ALA A 55 -15.17 6.42 3.58
C ALA A 55 -14.80 5.05 3.02
N ALA A 56 -14.73 4.91 1.68
CA ALA A 56 -14.36 3.65 1.03
C ALA A 56 -12.95 3.19 1.43
N ILE A 57 -11.98 4.11 1.47
CA ILE A 57 -10.60 3.83 1.91
C ILE A 57 -10.59 3.35 3.37
N ARG A 58 -11.25 4.07 4.29
CA ARG A 58 -11.30 3.69 5.72
C ARG A 58 -11.95 2.33 5.95
N THR A 59 -13.05 2.04 5.26
CA THR A 59 -13.71 0.73 5.33
C THR A 59 -12.79 -0.36 4.80
N ALA A 60 -12.14 -0.15 3.65
CA ALA A 60 -11.20 -1.12 3.09
C ALA A 60 -10.01 -1.40 4.02
N VAL A 61 -9.42 -0.36 4.61
CA VAL A 61 -8.35 -0.49 5.61
C VAL A 61 -8.81 -1.31 6.81
N THR A 62 -9.96 -0.98 7.38
CA THR A 62 -10.51 -1.65 8.57
C THR A 62 -10.80 -3.13 8.30
N ASP A 63 -11.53 -3.44 7.21
CA ASP A 63 -11.89 -4.80 6.82
C ASP A 63 -10.64 -5.67 6.60
N CYS A 64 -9.66 -5.15 5.86
CA CYS A 64 -8.43 -5.88 5.53
C CYS A 64 -7.53 -6.07 6.76
N ARG A 65 -7.48 -5.10 7.68
CA ARG A 65 -6.73 -5.22 8.93
C ARG A 65 -7.33 -6.30 9.81
N ALA A 66 -8.66 -6.27 10.00
CA ALA A 66 -9.36 -7.28 10.78
C ALA A 66 -9.15 -8.69 10.21
N TYR A 67 -9.14 -8.83 8.88
CA TYR A 67 -8.88 -10.12 8.23
C TYR A 67 -7.48 -10.66 8.55
N VAL A 68 -6.43 -9.84 8.43
CA VAL A 68 -5.05 -10.31 8.68
C VAL A 68 -4.77 -10.55 10.17
N GLU A 69 -5.40 -9.78 11.05
CA GLU A 69 -5.36 -10.01 12.50
C GLU A 69 -6.08 -11.32 12.87
N SER A 70 -7.23 -11.62 12.26
CA SER A 70 -7.90 -12.91 12.43
C SER A 70 -7.04 -14.09 11.97
N ASP A 71 -6.28 -13.94 10.87
CA ASP A 71 -5.31 -14.95 10.42
C ASP A 71 -4.18 -15.14 11.44
N HIS A 72 -3.69 -14.07 12.05
CA HIS A 72 -2.67 -14.14 13.09
C HIS A 72 -3.19 -14.86 14.34
N ASP A 73 -4.36 -14.47 14.84
CA ASP A 73 -4.93 -15.00 16.08
C ASP A 73 -5.29 -16.48 15.96
N ALA A 74 -5.63 -16.93 14.75
CA ALA A 74 -5.84 -18.34 14.44
C ALA A 74 -4.54 -19.13 14.18
N GLY A 75 -3.36 -18.52 14.34
CA GLY A 75 -2.07 -19.16 14.12
C GLY A 75 -1.76 -19.51 12.65
N ARG A 76 -2.42 -18.84 11.70
CA ARG A 76 -2.24 -19.08 10.26
C ARG A 76 -1.06 -18.30 9.67
N VAL A 77 -0.59 -17.25 10.34
CA VAL A 77 0.59 -16.49 9.92
C VAL A 77 1.86 -17.21 10.37
N LYS A 78 2.65 -17.68 9.41
CA LYS A 78 3.85 -18.49 9.65
C LYS A 78 5.08 -17.94 8.92
N VAL A 79 6.25 -18.20 9.49
CA VAL A 79 7.56 -18.00 8.86
C VAL A 79 8.27 -19.35 8.83
N GLY A 80 8.45 -19.90 7.63
CA GLY A 80 8.74 -21.33 7.47
C GLY A 80 7.59 -22.15 8.10
N ASP A 81 7.93 -23.14 8.91
CA ASP A 81 6.94 -24.02 9.56
C ASP A 81 6.43 -23.50 10.91
N ARG A 82 6.93 -22.36 11.39
CA ARG A 82 6.62 -21.83 12.73
C ARG A 82 5.63 -20.68 12.66
N VAL A 83 4.66 -20.70 13.57
CA VAL A 83 3.77 -19.54 13.83
C VAL A 83 4.63 -18.37 14.29
N VAL A 84 4.29 -17.17 13.82
CA VAL A 84 5.03 -15.96 14.17
C VAL A 84 4.94 -15.66 15.67
N SER A 85 6.03 -15.12 16.24
CA SER A 85 6.02 -14.67 17.64
C SER A 85 5.34 -13.31 17.79
N ALA A 86 4.87 -13.00 18.99
CA ALA A 86 4.28 -11.69 19.31
C ALA A 86 5.23 -10.52 19.00
N GLY A 87 6.54 -10.69 19.25
CA GLY A 87 7.54 -9.67 18.92
C GLY A 87 7.72 -9.46 17.41
N TRP A 88 7.60 -10.52 16.61
CA TRP A 88 7.57 -10.42 15.15
C TRP A 88 6.29 -9.72 14.68
N TRP A 89 5.15 -10.11 15.24
CA TRP A 89 3.85 -9.54 14.90
C TRP A 89 3.78 -8.04 15.20
N LYS A 90 4.27 -7.61 16.36
CA LYS A 90 4.37 -6.18 16.71
C LYS A 90 5.17 -5.37 15.70
N ARG A 91 6.24 -5.94 15.12
CA ARG A 91 6.98 -5.28 14.04
C ARG A 91 6.14 -5.21 12.76
N MET A 92 5.41 -6.27 12.46
CA MET A 92 4.52 -6.33 11.30
C MET A 92 3.38 -5.33 11.38
N GLN A 93 2.81 -5.08 12.57
CA GLN A 93 1.78 -4.06 12.77
C GLN A 93 2.24 -2.68 12.29
N ARG A 94 3.49 -2.28 12.61
CA ARG A 94 4.06 -1.03 12.09
C ARG A 94 4.21 -1.00 10.57
N VAL A 95 4.47 -2.15 9.97
CA VAL A 95 4.52 -2.28 8.50
C VAL A 95 3.14 -2.04 7.91
N PHE A 96 2.10 -2.64 8.50
CA PHE A 96 0.73 -2.41 8.06
C PHE A 96 0.28 -0.95 8.25
N ASP A 97 0.60 -0.32 9.37
CA ASP A 97 0.23 1.08 9.64
C ASP A 97 0.77 2.01 8.55
N ALA A 98 2.02 1.81 8.16
CA ALA A 98 2.65 2.61 7.13
C ALA A 98 2.12 2.26 5.72
N VAL A 99 1.89 0.98 5.40
CA VAL A 99 1.19 0.58 4.16
C VAL A 99 -0.18 1.23 4.05
N GLU A 100 -0.96 1.26 5.12
CA GLU A 100 -2.29 1.86 5.14
C GLU A 100 -2.23 3.37 4.94
N SER A 101 -1.25 4.03 5.56
CA SER A 101 -1.01 5.45 5.34
C SER A 101 -0.64 5.74 3.88
N ASP A 102 0.30 4.98 3.30
CA ASP A 102 0.73 5.13 1.91
C ASP A 102 -0.43 4.93 0.93
N VAL A 103 -1.25 3.88 1.14
CA VAL A 103 -2.44 3.63 0.30
C VAL A 103 -3.44 4.77 0.42
N SER A 104 -3.73 5.21 1.64
CA SER A 104 -4.72 6.28 1.88
C SER A 104 -4.29 7.60 1.24
N ASN A 105 -3.00 7.93 1.33
CA ASN A 105 -2.44 9.16 0.75
C ASN A 105 -2.39 9.15 -0.78
N ALA A 106 -2.33 7.97 -1.40
CA ALA A 106 -2.18 7.86 -2.85
C ALA A 106 -3.52 7.84 -3.62
N ILE A 107 -4.61 7.40 -2.99
CA ILE A 107 -5.92 7.29 -3.63
C ILE A 107 -6.65 8.64 -3.57
N VAL A 108 -6.28 9.54 -4.49
CA VAL A 108 -6.76 10.95 -4.50
C VAL A 108 -7.69 11.29 -5.67
N SER A 109 -7.83 10.38 -6.64
CA SER A 109 -8.63 10.56 -7.85
C SER A 109 -9.51 9.35 -8.14
N PRO A 110 -10.62 9.50 -8.90
CA PRO A 110 -11.54 8.40 -9.21
C PRO A 110 -11.00 7.45 -10.27
N LYS A 111 -9.91 6.77 -9.94
CA LYS A 111 -9.21 5.83 -10.79
C LYS A 111 -9.13 4.47 -10.12
N GLN A 112 -8.78 3.46 -10.91
CA GLN A 112 -8.30 2.21 -10.37
C GLN A 112 -6.82 2.39 -10.00
N TYR A 113 -6.36 1.69 -8.97
CA TYR A 113 -4.97 1.76 -8.53
C TYR A 113 -4.32 0.38 -8.57
N LYS A 114 -3.00 0.36 -8.68
CA LYS A 114 -2.18 -0.83 -8.42
C LYS A 114 -1.07 -0.52 -7.43
N VAL A 115 -0.62 -1.57 -6.76
CA VAL A 115 0.47 -1.56 -5.79
C VAL A 115 1.76 -1.90 -6.54
N ILE A 116 2.78 -1.07 -6.39
CA ILE A 116 4.14 -1.26 -6.89
C ILE A 116 5.10 -1.14 -5.71
N TRP A 117 6.12 -1.99 -5.67
CA TRP A 117 7.20 -1.85 -4.72
C TRP A 117 8.37 -1.10 -5.36
N GLN A 118 8.85 -0.04 -4.70
CA GLN A 118 10.13 0.56 -5.02
C GLN A 118 11.23 -0.20 -4.29
N LEU A 119 12.24 -0.61 -5.04
CA LEU A 119 13.44 -1.28 -4.57
C LEU A 119 14.47 -0.26 -4.03
N PRO A 120 15.45 -0.70 -3.21
CA PRO A 120 16.47 0.18 -2.66
C PRO A 120 17.33 0.91 -3.71
N ASP A 121 17.50 0.31 -4.90
CA ASP A 121 18.24 0.89 -6.03
C ASP A 121 17.39 1.89 -6.87
N GLY A 122 16.17 2.16 -6.43
CA GLY A 122 15.21 3.00 -7.15
C GLY A 122 14.42 2.26 -8.23
N GLY A 123 14.70 0.97 -8.46
CA GLY A 123 13.95 0.10 -9.35
C GLY A 123 12.48 0.00 -8.92
N ARG A 124 11.58 -0.20 -9.88
CA ARG A 124 10.15 -0.40 -9.62
C ARG A 124 9.77 -1.79 -10.06
N VAL A 125 9.24 -2.57 -9.13
CA VAL A 125 8.81 -3.92 -9.44
C VAL A 125 7.35 -4.04 -9.08
N ASP A 126 6.57 -4.56 -10.03
CA ASP A 126 5.25 -5.05 -9.69
C ASP A 126 5.43 -6.03 -8.54
N VAL A 127 4.65 -5.87 -7.50
CA VAL A 127 4.71 -6.70 -6.31
C VAL A 127 4.65 -8.22 -6.61
N TYR A 128 4.12 -8.63 -7.78
CA TYR A 128 4.16 -10.04 -8.22
C TYR A 128 5.56 -10.55 -8.63
N ASN A 129 6.50 -9.66 -8.96
CA ASN A 129 7.78 -9.98 -9.60
C ASN A 129 9.01 -9.60 -8.75
N ALA A 130 8.80 -9.22 -7.48
CA ALA A 130 9.87 -8.72 -6.62
C ALA A 130 10.94 -9.81 -6.38
N PRO A 131 12.22 -9.58 -6.75
CA PRO A 131 13.29 -10.55 -6.50
C PRO A 131 13.56 -10.67 -5.00
N GLY A 132 13.79 -11.89 -4.50
CA GLY A 132 14.18 -12.11 -3.11
C GLY A 132 15.69 -11.95 -2.89
N PRO A 133 16.17 -11.48 -1.71
CA PRO A 133 15.45 -10.91 -0.58
C PRO A 133 15.61 -9.38 -0.52
N LEU A 134 14.49 -8.64 -0.60
CA LEU A 134 14.52 -7.18 -0.39
C LEU A 134 14.65 -6.87 1.12
N THR A 135 15.54 -5.94 1.46
CA THR A 135 15.83 -5.50 2.84
C THR A 135 15.08 -4.21 3.24
N SER A 136 14.42 -3.56 2.27
CA SER A 136 13.54 -2.42 2.47
C SER A 136 12.63 -2.28 1.26
N VAL A 137 11.40 -1.83 1.48
CA VAL A 137 10.43 -1.67 0.39
C VAL A 137 9.58 -0.42 0.61
N ASN A 138 9.47 0.44 -0.40
CA ASN A 138 8.57 1.59 -0.36
C ASN A 138 7.33 1.28 -1.19
N LEU A 139 6.15 1.50 -0.61
CA LEU A 139 4.90 1.29 -1.33
C LEU A 139 4.64 2.46 -2.26
N LEU A 140 4.58 2.18 -3.57
CA LEU A 140 4.06 3.10 -4.56
C LEU A 140 2.68 2.61 -4.97
N VAL A 141 1.63 3.34 -4.58
CA VAL A 141 0.30 3.14 -5.13
C VAL A 141 0.16 4.07 -6.33
N VAL A 142 -0.02 3.50 -7.51
CA VAL A 142 -0.08 4.26 -8.76
C VAL A 142 -1.45 4.12 -9.42
N PRO A 143 -1.99 5.19 -10.01
CA PRO A 143 -3.20 5.10 -10.82
C PRO A 143 -2.95 4.25 -12.06
N LEU A 144 -3.95 3.47 -12.45
CA LEU A 144 -4.03 2.77 -13.74
C LEU A 144 -4.60 3.68 -14.82
#